data_AF-A0A543I7T1-F1
#
_entry.id   AF-A0A543I7T1-F1
#
_cell.length_a   1.000
_cell.length_b   1.000
_cell.length_c   1.000
_cell.angle_alpha   90.00
_cell.angle_beta   90.00
_cell.angle_gamma   90.00
#
_symmetry.space_group_name_H-M   'P 1'
#
loop_
_entity.id
_entity.type
_entity.pdbx_description
1 polymer ?
#
loop_
_entity_poly.entity_id
_entity_poly.type
_entity_poly.pdbx_seq_one_letter_code
_entity_poly.pdbx_strand_id
1 'polypeptide(L)'
;MSRSVHGLAALALGGALVLTGCNSYSCKNDECHVTVSGADQILEVNGLDVRVIDIGDAGVTLSVQGSRPAKIPVGETAQVGPVQITVTSVEGHKAKFDMR
;
A
#
# COMPACT_ATOMS: atom_id res chain seq x y z
N MET A 1 40.29 41.32 23.97
CA MET A 1 39.16 41.45 24.91
C MET A 1 37.88 41.64 24.10
N SER A 2 36.85 40.84 24.42
CA SER A 2 35.45 40.90 23.92
C SER A 2 35.22 40.64 22.42
N ARG A 3 34.27 39.81 21.99
CA ARG A 3 33.23 39.01 22.65
C ARG A 3 32.75 37.96 21.65
N SER A 4 32.67 36.71 22.10
CA SER A 4 32.01 35.61 21.40
C SER A 4 30.52 35.91 21.23
N VAL A 5 29.98 35.74 20.02
CA VAL A 5 28.53 35.68 19.80
C VAL A 5 28.24 34.38 19.05
N HIS A 6 27.53 33.51 19.77
CA HIS A 6 26.94 32.28 19.27
C HIS A 6 25.84 32.65 18.28
N GLY A 7 25.92 32.11 17.06
CA GLY A 7 24.85 32.15 16.08
C GLY A 7 24.59 30.74 15.55
N LEU A 8 23.77 29.99 16.29
CA LEU A 8 23.17 28.73 15.85
C LEU A 8 22.38 28.98 14.55
N ALA A 9 22.89 28.50 13.42
CA ALA A 9 22.08 28.36 12.21
C ALA A 9 21.40 26.99 12.27
N ALA A 10 20.13 27.00 12.62
CA ALA A 10 19.27 25.84 12.75
C ALA A 10 19.04 25.14 11.40
N LEU A 11 19.08 23.82 11.45
CA LEU A 11 18.68 22.89 10.41
C LEU A 11 17.20 23.09 10.06
N ALA A 12 16.90 23.57 8.86
CA ALA A 12 15.58 23.46 8.25
C ALA A 12 15.62 22.33 7.21
N LEU A 13 15.73 21.08 7.67
CA LEU A 13 15.38 19.92 6.87
C LEU A 13 13.85 19.87 6.78
N GLY A 14 13.31 20.62 5.83
CA GLY A 14 11.91 20.50 5.40
C GLY A 14 11.70 19.17 4.70
N GLY A 15 11.72 18.08 5.47
CA GLY A 15 11.24 16.79 5.02
C GLY A 15 9.73 16.88 4.93
N ALA A 16 9.21 17.10 3.72
CA ALA A 16 7.84 16.73 3.41
C ALA A 16 7.76 15.22 3.67
N LEU A 17 7.23 14.84 4.83
CA LEU A 17 6.82 13.47 5.09
C LEU A 17 5.74 13.16 4.06
N VAL A 18 6.16 12.52 2.97
CA VAL A 18 5.27 11.84 2.04
C VAL A 18 4.34 11.01 2.91
N LEU A 19 3.05 11.31 2.84
CA LEU A 19 2.00 10.56 3.52
C LEU A 19 2.05 9.12 3.00
N THR A 20 2.92 8.30 3.60
CA THR A 20 2.87 6.86 3.42
C THR A 20 1.54 6.42 4.03
N GLY A 21 0.60 6.04 3.18
CA GLY A 21 -0.67 5.47 3.63
C GLY A 21 -0.40 4.38 4.66
N CYS A 22 -1.16 4.38 5.76
CA CYS A 22 -1.11 3.28 6.72
C CYS A 22 -1.59 2.01 6.03
N ASN A 23 -0.63 1.21 5.56
CA ASN A 23 -0.84 -0.10 5.00
C ASN A 23 -0.41 -1.15 6.01
N SER A 24 -1.15 -2.24 6.09
CA SER A 24 -0.82 -3.35 6.98
C SER A 24 -1.19 -4.67 6.33
N TYR A 25 -0.48 -5.73 6.71
CA TYR A 25 -0.88 -7.08 6.36
C TYR A 25 -0.52 -8.05 7.48
N SER A 26 -1.24 -9.17 7.52
CA SER A 26 -0.96 -10.28 8.42
C SER A 26 -1.19 -11.59 7.70
N CYS A 27 -0.19 -12.49 7.72
CA CYS A 27 -0.27 -13.79 7.07
C CYS A 27 -0.37 -14.92 8.09
N LYS A 28 -1.31 -15.85 7.87
CA LYS A 28 -1.49 -17.05 8.69
C LYS A 28 -2.03 -18.19 7.82
N ASN A 29 -1.44 -19.37 7.93
CA ASN A 29 -1.87 -20.58 7.20
C ASN A 29 -2.04 -20.34 5.68
N ASP A 30 -1.01 -19.79 5.04
CA ASP A 30 -0.99 -19.50 3.59
C ASP A 30 -2.01 -18.46 3.10
N GLU A 31 -2.66 -17.73 4.01
CA GLU A 31 -3.55 -16.63 3.69
C GLU A 31 -3.03 -15.32 4.31
N CYS A 32 -2.94 -14.27 3.50
CA CYS A 32 -2.56 -12.94 3.93
C CYS A 32 -3.75 -11.98 3.86
N HIS A 33 -4.14 -11.41 4.99
CA HIS A 33 -5.11 -10.32 5.06
C HIS A 33 -4.38 -8.99 4.88
N VAL A 34 -4.73 -8.23 3.84
CA VAL A 34 -4.08 -6.97 3.48
C VAL A 34 -5.06 -5.81 3.62
N THR A 35 -4.58 -4.72 4.21
CA THR A 35 -5.26 -3.42 4.21
C THR A 35 -4.34 -2.39 3.59
N VAL A 36 -4.83 -1.69 2.57
CA VAL A 36 -4.10 -0.63 1.87
C VAL A 36 -4.92 0.64 1.86
N SER A 37 -4.27 1.79 2.01
CA SER A 37 -4.91 3.11 1.89
C SER A 37 -4.20 3.92 0.80
N GLY A 38 -4.90 4.18 -0.30
CA GLY A 38 -4.42 4.95 -1.45
C GLY A 38 -3.97 4.07 -2.63
N ALA A 39 -4.00 4.68 -3.82
CA ALA A 39 -3.60 4.07 -5.09
C ALA A 39 -2.14 4.39 -5.46
N ASP A 40 -1.65 3.77 -6.53
CA ASP A 40 -0.27 3.87 -7.04
C ASP A 40 0.82 3.51 -6.03
N GLN A 41 0.59 2.46 -5.24
CA GLN A 41 1.51 1.98 -4.21
C GLN A 41 2.01 0.58 -4.51
N ILE A 42 3.20 0.26 -4.01
CA ILE A 42 3.77 -1.09 -4.04
C ILE A 42 3.92 -1.56 -2.60
N LEU A 43 3.41 -2.75 -2.31
CA LEU A 43 3.52 -3.42 -1.02
C LEU A 43 4.24 -4.76 -1.22
N GLU A 44 5.17 -5.08 -0.33
CA GLU A 44 5.72 -6.44 -0.25
C GLU A 44 4.86 -7.25 0.73
N VAL A 45 4.13 -8.25 0.24
CA VAL A 45 3.27 -9.13 1.03
C VAL A 45 3.77 -10.57 0.88
N ASN A 46 4.30 -11.14 1.97
CA ASN A 46 4.87 -12.50 1.97
C ASN A 46 5.92 -12.73 0.85
N GLY A 47 6.79 -11.75 0.63
CA GLY A 47 7.82 -11.80 -0.43
C GLY A 47 7.29 -11.58 -1.87
N LEU A 48 6.03 -11.17 -2.02
CA LEU A 48 5.44 -10.81 -3.32
C LEU A 48 5.22 -9.31 -3.43
N ASP A 49 5.68 -8.73 -4.55
CA ASP A 49 5.41 -7.35 -4.89
C ASP A 49 3.96 -7.19 -5.38
N VAL A 50 3.14 -6.52 -4.59
CA VAL A 50 1.75 -6.18 -4.91
C VAL A 50 1.67 -4.70 -5.25
N ARG A 51 1.42 -4.38 -6.52
CA ARG A 51 1.15 -3.00 -6.95
C ARG A 51 -0.34 -2.75 -6.95
N VAL A 52 -0.78 -1.83 -6.11
CA VAL A 52 -2.16 -1.33 -6.06
C VAL A 52 -2.22 -0.12 -6.98
N ILE A 53 -2.97 -0.25 -8.07
CA ILE A 53 -3.00 0.71 -9.17
C ILE A 53 -4.17 1.67 -8.99
N ASP A 54 -5.32 1.16 -8.60
CA ASP A 54 -6.53 1.96 -8.36
C ASP A 54 -7.38 1.33 -7.25
N ILE A 55 -8.02 2.17 -6.45
CA ILE A 55 -9.03 1.78 -5.45
C ILE A 55 -10.24 2.65 -5.73
N GLY A 56 -11.30 2.04 -6.27
CA GLY A 56 -12.56 2.70 -6.54
C GLY A 56 -13.71 2.03 -5.80
N ASP A 57 -14.86 2.70 -5.73
CA ASP A 57 -16.03 2.22 -4.96
C ASP A 57 -16.49 0.81 -5.34
N ALA A 58 -16.23 0.39 -6.58
CA ALA A 58 -16.63 -0.92 -7.09
C ALA A 58 -15.57 -2.01 -6.90
N GLY A 59 -14.34 -1.70 -6.48
CA GLY A 59 -13.27 -2.69 -6.34
C GLY A 59 -11.85 -2.13 -6.48
N VAL A 60 -10.90 -3.04 -6.68
CA VAL A 60 -9.46 -2.72 -6.71
C VAL A 60 -8.85 -3.15 -8.03
N THR A 61 -7.99 -2.32 -8.61
CA THR A 61 -7.11 -2.72 -9.71
C THR A 61 -5.71 -2.92 -9.20
N LEU A 62 -5.15 -4.11 -9.41
CA LEU A 62 -3.84 -4.49 -8.88
C LEU A 62 -3.06 -5.38 -9.83
N SER A 63 -1.76 -5.50 -9.60
CA SER A 63 -0.87 -6.45 -10.27
C SER A 63 0.10 -7.05 -9.25
N VAL A 64 0.44 -8.32 -9.41
CA VAL A 64 1.35 -9.04 -8.51
C VAL A 64 2.57 -9.52 -9.30
N GLN A 65 3.77 -9.26 -8.80
CA GLN A 65 5.03 -9.66 -9.42
C GLN A 65 5.14 -9.28 -10.91
N GLY A 66 4.69 -8.07 -11.25
CA GLY A 66 4.69 -7.58 -12.64
C GLY A 66 3.67 -8.26 -13.56
N SER A 67 2.67 -8.97 -13.02
CA SER A 67 1.56 -9.50 -13.80
C SER A 67 0.81 -8.38 -14.53
N ARG A 68 -0.01 -8.75 -15.53
CA ARG A 68 -0.97 -7.81 -16.10
C ARG A 68 -1.89 -7.28 -15.00
N PRO A 69 -2.22 -5.98 -15.00
CA PRO A 69 -3.23 -5.42 -14.11
C PRO A 69 -4.56 -6.16 -14.23
N ALA A 70 -5.19 -6.44 -13.09
CA ALA A 70 -6.50 -7.04 -13.00
C ALA A 70 -7.39 -6.18 -12.10
N LYS A 71 -8.62 -5.91 -12.56
CA LYS A 71 -9.66 -5.27 -11.75
C LYS A 71 -10.50 -6.36 -11.08
N ILE A 72 -10.60 -6.31 -9.76
CA ILE A 72 -11.36 -7.25 -8.94
C ILE A 72 -12.48 -6.47 -8.24
N PRO A 73 -13.75 -6.77 -8.55
CA PRO A 73 -14.87 -6.15 -7.84
C PRO A 73 -14.92 -6.51 -6.36
N VAL A 74 -15.55 -5.68 -5.53
CA VAL A 74 -15.81 -6.01 -4.12
C VAL A 74 -16.68 -7.27 -4.03
N GLY A 75 -16.29 -8.21 -3.17
CA GLY A 75 -16.93 -9.51 -2.97
C GLY A 75 -16.47 -10.60 -3.93
N GLU A 76 -15.67 -10.25 -4.94
CA GLU A 76 -15.21 -11.18 -5.96
C GLU A 76 -13.78 -11.67 -5.71
N THR A 77 -13.47 -12.81 -6.33
CA THR A 77 -12.16 -13.44 -6.31
C THR A 77 -11.58 -13.54 -7.71
N ALA A 78 -10.31 -13.22 -7.88
CA ALA A 78 -9.62 -13.36 -9.17
C ALA A 78 -8.19 -13.87 -9.01
N GLN A 79 -7.71 -14.59 -10.01
CA GLN A 79 -6.29 -14.95 -10.13
C GLN A 79 -5.50 -13.75 -10.65
N VAL A 80 -4.47 -13.33 -9.92
CA VAL A 80 -3.58 -12.23 -10.33
C VAL A 80 -2.13 -12.69 -10.20
N GLY A 81 -1.52 -13.00 -11.34
CA GLY A 81 -0.19 -13.61 -11.36
C GLY A 81 -0.20 -14.95 -10.59
N PRO A 82 0.70 -15.15 -9.62
CA PRO A 82 0.82 -16.41 -8.89
C PRO A 82 -0.20 -16.61 -7.77
N VAL A 83 -0.97 -15.59 -7.39
CA VAL A 83 -1.88 -15.64 -6.23
C VAL A 83 -3.33 -15.45 -6.60
N GLN A 84 -4.21 -15.99 -5.77
CA GLN A 84 -5.63 -15.70 -5.79
C GLN A 84 -5.92 -14.55 -4.83
N ILE A 85 -6.66 -13.54 -5.30
CA ILE A 85 -7.00 -12.35 -4.52
C ILE A 85 -8.51 -12.24 -4.38
N THR A 86 -8.99 -12.05 -3.15
CA THR A 86 -10.40 -11.77 -2.84
C THR A 86 -10.52 -10.35 -2.30
N VAL A 87 -11.28 -9.47 -2.97
CA VAL A 87 -11.51 -8.11 -2.45
C VAL A 87 -12.68 -8.15 -1.48
N THR A 88 -12.40 -7.91 -0.20
CA THR A 88 -13.41 -8.05 0.87
C THR A 88 -14.18 -6.76 1.13
N SER A 89 -13.51 -5.60 1.08
CA SER A 89 -14.19 -4.31 1.13
C SER A 89 -13.39 -3.17 0.51
N VAL A 90 -14.11 -2.13 0.08
CA VAL A 90 -13.55 -0.81 -0.22
C VAL A 90 -14.35 0.23 0.56
N GLU A 91 -13.63 1.11 1.26
CA GLU A 91 -14.18 2.19 2.07
C GLU A 91 -13.43 3.49 1.70
N GLY A 92 -13.98 4.26 0.76
CA GLY A 92 -13.29 5.41 0.17
C GLY A 92 -11.98 4.98 -0.51
N HIS A 93 -10.85 5.51 -0.06
CA HIS A 93 -9.52 5.15 -0.60
C HIS A 93 -8.86 3.97 0.11
N LYS A 94 -9.58 3.27 1.00
CA LYS A 94 -9.06 2.11 1.72
C LYS A 94 -9.64 0.84 1.14
N ALA A 95 -8.80 -0.14 0.83
CA ALA A 95 -9.21 -1.47 0.40
C ALA A 95 -8.72 -2.53 1.38
N LYS A 96 -9.54 -3.58 1.54
CA LYS A 96 -9.18 -4.81 2.22
C LYS A 96 -9.29 -5.96 1.22
N PHE A 97 -8.28 -6.82 1.20
CA PHE A 97 -8.28 -8.00 0.36
C PHE A 97 -7.43 -9.11 0.96
N ASP A 98 -7.80 -10.34 0.64
CA ASP A 98 -7.10 -11.55 1.07
C ASP A 98 -6.30 -12.12 -0.10
N MET A 99 -5.11 -12.63 0.19
CA MET A 99 -4.23 -13.27 -0.79
C MET A 99 -3.93 -14.70 -0.37
N ARG A 100 -4.03 -15.64 -1.30
CA ARG A 100 -3.68 -17.06 -1.15
C ARG A 100 -2.81 -17.54 -2.32
#